data_AF-A0AAU5BS62-F1
#
_entry.id   AF-A0AAU5BS62-F1
#
_cell.length_a   1.000
_cell.length_b   1.000
_cell.length_c   1.000
_cell.angle_alpha   90.00
_cell.angle_beta   90.00
_cell.angle_gamma   90.00
#
_symmetry.space_group_name_H-M   'P 1'
#
loop_
_entity.id
_entity.type
_entity.pdbx_description
1 polymer ?
#
loop_
_entity_poly.entity_id
_entity_poly.type
_entity_poly.pdbx_seq_one_letter_code
_entity_poly.pdbx_strand_id
1 'polypeptide(L)'
;MEDELRQMAAEVLADVEVWQLRARNWEVVGHGLRAMRDALAAGDLVAFQEALGDVELAGPQRISGLEDSAMLPLPEQYRERLDELVHALDGDNPGSRAASGADAAGPDAPS
;
A
#
# COMPACT_ATOMS: atom_id res chain seq x y z
N MET A 1 -14.08 -3.13 -3.08
CA MET A 1 -13.73 -3.11 -1.64
C MET A 1 -14.58 -2.08 -0.92
N GLU A 2 -14.85 -2.23 0.39
CA GLU A 2 -15.52 -1.19 1.20
C GLU A 2 -14.63 0.05 1.33
N ASP A 3 -15.21 1.26 1.22
CA ASP A 3 -14.43 2.52 1.16
C ASP A 3 -13.62 2.79 2.43
N GLU A 4 -14.16 2.45 3.61
CA GLU A 4 -13.46 2.60 4.90
C GLU A 4 -12.21 1.71 4.97
N LEU A 5 -12.30 0.46 4.51
CA LEU A 5 -11.17 -0.47 4.47
C LEU A 5 -10.10 0.00 3.46
N ARG A 6 -10.53 0.54 2.31
CA ARG A 6 -9.61 1.12 1.33
C ARG A 6 -8.86 2.33 1.90
N GLN A 7 -9.56 3.22 2.58
CA GLN A 7 -8.96 4.41 3.18
C GLN A 7 -7.96 4.03 4.28
N MET A 8 -8.37 3.14 5.19
CA MET A 8 -7.49 2.62 6.25
C MET A 8 -6.22 1.98 5.67
N ALA A 9 -6.37 1.16 4.63
CA ALA A 9 -5.22 0.57 3.95
C ALA A 9 -4.30 1.65 3.36
N ALA A 10 -4.85 2.66 2.69
CA ALA A 10 -4.05 3.75 2.12
C ALA A 10 -3.28 4.53 3.20
N GLU A 11 -3.90 4.80 4.35
CA GLU A 11 -3.26 5.49 5.48
C GLU A 11 -2.07 4.67 6.03
N VAL A 12 -2.27 3.37 6.27
CA VAL A 12 -1.20 2.48 6.76
C VAL A 12 -0.06 2.35 5.74
N LEU A 13 -0.38 2.19 4.46
CA LEU A 13 0.63 2.04 3.41
C LEU A 13 1.44 3.35 3.23
N ALA A 14 0.82 4.51 3.35
CA ALA A 14 1.54 5.79 3.34
C ALA A 14 2.52 5.90 4.52
N ASP A 15 2.13 5.42 5.70
CA ASP A 15 2.99 5.41 6.87
C ASP A 15 4.19 4.45 6.70
N VAL A 16 4.00 3.28 6.06
CA VAL A 16 5.07 2.29 5.79
C VAL A 16 6.26 2.92 5.07
N GLU A 17 6.04 3.89 4.18
CA GLU A 17 7.12 4.55 3.41
C GLU A 17 8.16 5.23 4.31
N VAL A 18 7.71 5.78 5.44
CA VAL A 18 8.55 6.54 6.38
C VAL A 18 8.94 5.73 7.61
N TRP A 19 8.48 4.48 7.71
CA TRP A 19 8.85 3.61 8.83
C TRP A 19 10.34 3.33 8.85
N GLN A 20 10.86 3.26 10.07
CA GLN A 20 12.17 2.68 10.36
C GLN A 20 11.91 1.49 11.27
N LEU A 21 12.28 0.30 10.82
CA LEU A 21 11.99 -0.95 11.53
C LEU A 21 13.24 -1.82 11.60
N ARG A 22 13.23 -2.77 12.53
CA ARG A 22 14.22 -3.86 12.53
C ARG A 22 14.00 -4.79 11.34
N ALA A 23 15.06 -5.45 10.88
CA ALA A 23 15.00 -6.39 9.77
C ALA A 23 13.87 -7.43 9.92
N ARG A 24 13.71 -8.03 11.11
CA ARG A 24 12.63 -8.99 11.39
C ARG A 24 11.22 -8.41 11.18
N ASN A 25 11.02 -7.14 11.51
CA ASN A 25 9.72 -6.50 11.33
C ASN A 25 9.50 -6.14 9.87
N TRP A 26 10.55 -5.78 9.14
CA TRP A 26 10.49 -5.66 7.68
C TRP A 26 10.12 -6.96 6.99
N GLU A 27 10.57 -8.12 7.50
CA GLU A 27 10.12 -9.42 6.99
C GLU A 27 8.60 -9.60 7.19
N VAL A 28 8.07 -9.28 8.38
CA VAL A 28 6.63 -9.34 8.66
C VAL A 28 5.84 -8.40 7.73
N VAL A 29 6.28 -7.16 7.59
CA VAL A 29 5.67 -6.20 6.64
C VAL A 29 5.71 -6.76 5.22
N GLY A 30 6.84 -7.32 4.79
CA GLY A 30 6.98 -7.94 3.47
C GLY A 30 6.02 -9.10 3.22
N HIS A 31 5.75 -9.93 4.24
CA HIS A 31 4.75 -10.99 4.17
C HIS A 31 3.32 -10.42 4.10
N GLY A 32 3.01 -9.43 4.93
CA GLY A 32 1.72 -8.74 4.93
C GLY A 32 1.40 -8.08 3.58
N LEU A 33 2.33 -7.31 3.01
CA LEU A 33 2.16 -6.70 1.68
C LEU A 33 1.88 -7.74 0.59
N ARG A 34 2.57 -8.88 0.63
CA ARG A 34 2.30 -9.97 -0.31
C ARG A 34 0.89 -10.55 -0.12
N ALA A 35 0.50 -10.81 1.12
CA ALA A 35 -0.82 -11.35 1.44
C ALA A 35 -1.96 -10.39 1.04
N MET A 36 -1.80 -9.08 1.30
CA MET A 36 -2.75 -8.05 0.85
C MET A 36 -2.93 -8.09 -0.68
N ARG A 37 -1.83 -8.18 -1.43
CA ARG A 37 -1.89 -8.25 -2.90
C ARG A 37 -2.60 -9.51 -3.38
N ASP A 38 -2.25 -10.66 -2.81
CA ASP A 38 -2.84 -11.94 -3.20
C ASP A 38 -4.35 -11.98 -2.85
N ALA A 39 -4.74 -11.43 -1.70
CA ALA A 39 -6.13 -11.26 -1.29
C ALA A 39 -6.91 -10.31 -2.22
N LEU A 40 -6.31 -9.18 -2.62
CA LEU A 40 -6.92 -8.25 -3.57
C LEU A 40 -7.15 -8.91 -4.93
N ALA A 41 -6.18 -9.68 -5.43
CA ALA A 41 -6.31 -10.44 -6.67
C ALA A 41 -7.40 -11.53 -6.61
N ALA A 42 -7.61 -12.12 -5.43
CA ALA A 42 -8.64 -13.12 -5.19
C ALA A 42 -10.03 -12.51 -4.89
N GLY A 43 -10.11 -11.20 -4.65
CA GLY A 43 -11.32 -10.53 -4.14
C GLY A 43 -11.68 -10.90 -2.70
N ASP A 44 -10.72 -11.41 -1.93
CA ASP A 44 -10.91 -11.86 -0.55
C ASP A 44 -10.68 -10.69 0.42
N LEU A 45 -11.75 -9.99 0.74
CA LEU A 45 -11.70 -8.81 1.63
C LEU A 45 -11.35 -9.18 3.08
N VAL A 46 -11.69 -10.39 3.53
CA VAL A 46 -11.36 -10.85 4.89
C VAL A 46 -9.86 -11.08 5.00
N ALA A 47 -9.28 -11.82 4.06
CA ALA A 47 -7.84 -12.04 4.03
C ALA A 47 -7.05 -10.73 3.85
N PHE A 48 -7.61 -9.76 3.10
CA PHE A 48 -7.02 -8.44 2.95
C PHE A 48 -6.99 -7.69 4.30
N GLN A 49 -8.09 -7.71 5.04
CA GLN A 49 -8.20 -7.03 6.34
C GLN A 49 -7.28 -7.66 7.39
N GLU A 50 -7.17 -9.00 7.42
CA GLU A 50 -6.23 -9.70 8.31
C GLU A 50 -4.78 -9.33 7.98
N ALA A 51 -4.41 -9.33 6.70
CA ALA A 51 -3.06 -8.96 6.27
C ALA A 51 -2.73 -7.49 6.58
N LEU A 52 -3.70 -6.58 6.47
CA LEU A 52 -3.53 -5.18 6.87
C LEU A 52 -3.24 -5.06 8.38
N GLY A 53 -3.99 -5.78 9.21
CA GLY A 53 -3.77 -5.81 10.65
C GLY A 53 -2.39 -6.32 11.06
N ASP A 54 -1.86 -7.32 10.34
CA ASP A 54 -0.50 -7.82 10.54
C ASP A 54 0.57 -6.76 10.20
N VAL A 55 0.38 -5.98 9.12
CA VAL A 55 1.27 -4.87 8.75
C VAL A 55 1.25 -3.78 9.83
N GLU A 56 0.06 -3.37 10.29
CA GLU A 56 -0.07 -2.37 11.35
C GLU A 56 0.59 -2.82 12.66
N LEU A 57 0.47 -4.10 13.00
CA LEU A 57 1.07 -4.66 14.21
C LEU A 57 2.60 -4.67 14.16
N ALA A 58 3.19 -4.78 12.96
CA ALA A 58 4.64 -4.71 12.75
C ALA A 58 5.20 -3.28 12.81
N GLY A 59 4.33 -2.27 12.79
CA GLY A 59 4.67 -0.86 12.77
C GLY A 59 5.41 -0.34 14.02
N PRO A 60 6.02 0.86 13.94
CA PRO A 60 6.92 1.38 14.94
C PRO A 60 6.25 1.66 16.31
N GLN A 61 4.95 1.96 16.33
CA GLN A 61 4.23 2.34 17.56
C GLN A 61 4.03 1.19 18.56
N ARG A 62 4.17 -0.07 18.11
CA ARG A 62 3.88 -1.26 18.93
C ARG A 62 5.12 -1.93 19.51
N ILE A 63 6.33 -1.49 19.16
CA ILE A 63 7.57 -2.18 19.56
C ILE A 63 8.05 -1.68 20.92
N SER A 64 7.55 -2.30 21.99
CA SER A 64 8.22 -2.30 23.29
C SER A 64 9.29 -3.40 23.29
N GLY A 65 10.56 -3.03 23.12
CA GLY A 65 11.64 -4.01 23.21
C GLY A 65 13.02 -3.38 23.09
N LEU A 66 13.69 -3.27 24.24
CA LEU A 66 15.01 -2.68 24.44
C LEU A 66 16.12 -3.63 23.95
N GLU A 67 16.38 -3.65 22.64
CA GLU A 67 17.56 -4.31 22.06
C GLU A 67 18.20 -3.42 21.01
N ASP A 68 19.53 -3.37 21.02
CA ASP A 68 20.47 -2.53 20.26
C ASP A 68 20.52 -2.87 18.75
N SER A 69 19.38 -3.25 18.17
CA SER A 69 19.27 -3.57 16.75
C SER A 69 19.03 -2.30 15.94
N ALA A 70 19.84 -2.10 14.90
CA ALA A 70 19.72 -0.98 13.98
C ALA A 70 18.32 -0.92 13.36
N MET A 71 17.73 0.29 13.39
CA MET A 71 16.51 0.60 12.67
C MET A 71 16.88 0.87 11.22
N LEU A 72 16.25 0.14 10.30
CA LEU A 72 16.50 0.21 8.87
C LEU A 72 15.36 0.95 8.18
N PRO A 73 15.64 1.79 7.17
CA PRO A 73 14.61 2.36 6.32
C PRO A 73 13.95 1.25 5.47
N LEU A 74 12.86 1.59 4.79
CA LEU A 74 12.15 0.70 3.86
C LEU A 74 13.11 0.04 2.84
N PRO A 75 13.28 -1.29 2.90
CA PRO A 75 14.02 -2.05 1.89
C PRO A 75 13.39 -1.91 0.50
N GLU A 76 14.23 -1.83 -0.53
CA GLU A 76 13.81 -1.61 -1.93
C GLU A 76 12.78 -2.65 -2.40
N GLN A 77 12.99 -3.93 -2.08
CA GLN A 77 12.07 -5.01 -2.44
C GLN A 77 10.66 -4.85 -1.85
N TYR A 78 10.50 -4.11 -0.75
CA TYR A 78 9.20 -3.85 -0.13
C TYR A 78 8.59 -2.55 -0.65
N ARG A 79 9.43 -1.59 -1.07
CA ARG A 79 8.99 -0.37 -1.77
C ARG A 79 8.26 -0.70 -3.07
N GLU A 80 8.83 -1.56 -3.91
CA GLU A 80 8.17 -1.95 -5.17
C GLU A 80 6.78 -2.57 -4.92
N ARG A 81 6.64 -3.38 -3.87
CA ARG A 81 5.35 -4.00 -3.49
C ARG A 81 4.36 -3.00 -2.93
N LEU A 82 4.85 -2.01 -2.19
CA LEU A 82 4.06 -0.91 -1.65
C LEU A 82 3.48 -0.09 -2.81
N ASP A 83 4.31 0.29 -3.77
CA ASP A 83 3.91 1.08 -4.94
C ASP A 83 2.85 0.36 -5.78
N GLU A 84 3.03 -0.95 -6.01
CA GLU A 84 2.05 -1.81 -6.69
C GLU A 84 0.69 -1.82 -5.97
N LEU A 85 0.69 -1.97 -4.65
CA LEU A 85 -0.53 -2.00 -3.83
C LEU A 85 -1.25 -0.65 -3.83
N VAL A 86 -0.51 0.45 -3.68
CA VAL A 86 -1.08 1.81 -3.72
C VAL A 86 -1.73 2.06 -5.07
N HIS A 87 -1.07 1.70 -6.18
CA HIS A 87 -1.66 1.81 -7.52
C HIS A 87 -2.89 0.93 -7.70
N ALA A 88 -2.89 -0.29 -7.14
CA ALA A 88 -4.04 -1.18 -7.23
C ALA A 88 -5.25 -0.65 -6.45
N LEU A 89 -5.01 -0.03 -5.28
CA LEU A 89 -6.07 0.60 -4.48
C LEU A 89 -6.64 1.86 -5.15
N ASP A 90 -5.81 2.66 -5.84
CA ASP A 90 -6.27 3.83 -6.61
C ASP A 90 -7.01 3.43 -7.90
N GLY A 91 -6.54 2.39 -8.59
CA GLY A 91 -7.16 1.86 -9.81
C GLY A 91 -8.53 1.21 -9.59
N ASP A 92 -8.81 0.72 -8.38
CA ASP A 92 -10.14 0.23 -7.95
C ASP A 92 -11.12 1.37 -7.60
N ASN A 93 -10.70 2.64 -7.69
CA ASN A 93 -11.60 3.79 -7.59
C ASN A 93 -12.29 4.02 -8.95
N PRO A 94 -13.58 3.65 -9.14
CA PRO A 94 -14.30 3.93 -10.38
C PRO A 94 -14.45 5.44 -10.66
N GLY A 95 -14.17 6.31 -9.68
CA GLY A 95 -14.21 7.77 -9.83
C GLY A 95 -12.99 8.40 -10.52
N SER A 96 -11.84 7.73 -10.59
CA SER A 96 -10.60 8.32 -11.14
C SER A 96 -10.49 8.20 -12.67
N ARG A 97 -11.15 7.21 -13.28
CA ARG A 97 -11.08 6.96 -14.74
C ARG A 97 -11.76 8.04 -15.59
N ALA A 98 -12.58 8.91 -15.00
CA ALA A 98 -13.29 9.97 -15.74
C ALA A 98 -12.45 11.23 -16.02
N ALA A 99 -11.32 11.45 -15.33
CA ALA A 99 -10.58 12.72 -15.41
C ALA A 99 -9.47 12.76 -16.48
N SER A 100 -9.05 11.62 -17.05
CA SER A 100 -7.94 11.58 -18.02
C SER A 100 -8.37 11.42 -19.49
N GLY A 101 -9.66 11.58 -19.78
CA GLY A 101 -10.22 11.37 -21.14
C GLY A 101 -10.67 12.63 -21.89
N ALA A 102 -10.57 13.83 -21.29
CA ALA A 102 -11.08 15.06 -21.90
C ALA A 102 -10.00 16.14 -21.96
N ASP A 103 -9.17 16.08 -23.00
CA ASP A 103 -8.96 17.16 -23.99
C ASP A 103 -7.66 16.90 -24.76
N ALA A 104 -7.71 15.90 -25.65
CA ALA A 104 -6.77 15.77 -26.75
C ALA A 104 -7.60 15.76 -28.03
N ALA A 105 -8.18 16.92 -28.34
CA ALA A 105 -8.82 17.20 -29.62
C ALA A 105 -8.34 18.57 -30.14
N GLY A 106 -7.04 18.70 -30.38
CA GLY A 106 -6.63 19.29 -31.65
C GLY A 106 -6.85 18.22 -32.72
N PRO A 107 -7.35 18.55 -33.92
CA PRO A 107 -6.81 19.64 -34.73
C PRO A 107 -7.88 20.47 -35.46
N ASP A 108 -7.47 21.61 -36.04
CA ASP A 108 -7.65 21.96 -37.46
C ASP A 108 -7.71 23.48 -37.62
N ALA A 109 -6.67 24.02 -38.25
CA ALA A 109 -6.68 25.37 -38.80
C ALA A 109 -7.43 25.36 -40.13
N PRO A 110 -8.16 26.43 -40.46
CA PRO A 110 -8.02 26.95 -41.82
C PRO A 110 -7.89 28.47 -41.92
N SER A 111 -6.95 28.85 -42.80
CA SER A 111 -6.75 30.05 -43.63
C SER A 111 -7.25 31.43 -43.20
#